data_AF-A0A9D0WBE9-F1
#
_entry.id   AF-A0A9D0WBE9-F1
#
_cell.length_a   1.000
_cell.length_b   1.000
_cell.length_c   1.000
_cell.angle_alpha   90.00
_cell.angle_beta   90.00
_cell.angle_gamma   90.00
#
_symmetry.space_group_name_H-M   'P 1'
#
loop_
_entity.id
_entity.type
_entity.pdbx_description
1 polymer ?
#
loop_
_entity_poly.entity_id
_entity_poly.type
_entity_poly.pdbx_seq_one_letter_code
_entity_poly.pdbx_strand_id
1 'polypeptide(L)'
;MFSKWMIAAILSLFMLSHGVVSASEEAATQLVQETANKVIEAIAQNQAAIESDPEELLKIVDEILLPRVDFERMSRLTLGRHWNRATEQQRRDFIAEFRQLLVRTYAGSLSNLGDQEIVVVGTRAGSDEND
;
A
#
# COMPACT_ATOMS: atom_id res chain seq x y z
N MET A 1 18.66 -50.04 6.07
CA MET A 1 17.99 -49.09 6.98
C MET A 1 18.69 -47.73 7.11
N PHE A 2 19.96 -47.59 6.69
CA PHE A 2 20.72 -46.33 6.73
C PHE A 2 20.30 -45.25 5.69
N SER A 3 19.71 -45.62 4.55
CA SER A 3 19.37 -44.65 3.49
C SER A 3 18.20 -43.73 3.80
N LYS A 4 17.25 -44.16 4.65
CA LYS A 4 16.09 -43.34 5.05
C LYS A 4 16.47 -42.19 5.99
N TRP A 5 17.51 -42.38 6.80
CA TRP A 5 18.02 -41.36 7.72
C TRP A 5 18.87 -40.31 7.00
N MET A 6 19.54 -40.70 5.91
CA MET A 6 20.34 -39.79 5.08
C MET A 6 19.46 -38.86 4.23
N ILE A 7 18.32 -39.35 3.71
CA ILE A 7 17.35 -38.53 2.96
C ILE A 7 16.63 -37.55 3.91
N ALA A 8 16.28 -37.98 5.12
CA ALA A 8 15.65 -37.11 6.12
C ALA A 8 16.57 -35.95 6.56
N ALA A 9 17.89 -36.19 6.65
CA ALA A 9 18.89 -35.16 6.97
C ALA A 9 19.06 -34.12 5.85
N ILE A 10 18.94 -34.52 4.58
CA ILE A 10 19.05 -33.61 3.43
C ILE A 10 17.80 -32.73 3.30
N LEU A 11 16.60 -33.27 3.57
CA LEU A 11 15.36 -32.49 3.57
C LEU A 11 15.28 -31.47 4.71
N SER A 12 15.83 -31.80 5.88
CA SER A 12 15.88 -30.88 7.02
C SER A 12 16.91 -29.77 6.84
N LEU A 13 17.97 -30.00 6.06
CA LEU A 13 18.94 -28.97 5.70
C LEU A 13 18.38 -27.96 4.67
N PHE A 14 17.44 -28.38 3.81
CA PHE A 14 16.79 -27.49 2.82
C PHE A 14 15.76 -26.54 3.45
N MET A 15 15.26 -26.83 4.65
CA MET A 15 14.32 -25.95 5.37
C MET A 15 15.02 -24.77 6.07
N LEU A 16 16.33 -24.89 6.35
CA LEU A 16 17.11 -23.84 7.05
C LEU A 16 17.59 -22.69 6.16
N SER A 17 17.36 -22.74 4.84
CA SER A 17 17.82 -21.70 3.90
C SER A 17 16.77 -20.63 3.56
N HIS A 18 15.60 -20.64 4.21
CA HIS A 18 14.63 -19.55 4.04
C HIS A 18 15.04 -18.38 4.92
N GLY A 19 15.99 -17.57 4.43
CA GLY A 19 16.28 -16.27 5.02
C GLY A 19 15.00 -15.45 5.07
N VAL A 20 14.66 -14.95 6.26
CA VAL A 20 13.58 -13.98 6.41
C VAL A 20 14.08 -12.68 5.77
N VAL A 21 13.65 -12.41 4.55
CA VAL A 21 13.84 -11.09 3.91
C VAL A 21 12.95 -10.11 4.66
N SER A 22 13.53 -9.37 5.59
CA SER A 22 12.90 -8.19 6.15
C SER A 22 13.05 -7.06 5.16
N ALA A 23 11.96 -6.35 4.84
CA ALA A 23 12.04 -5.14 4.06
C ALA A 23 12.87 -4.11 4.82
N SER A 24 13.95 -3.60 4.21
CA SER A 24 14.75 -2.55 4.81
C SER A 24 13.98 -1.23 4.82
N GLU A 25 14.32 -0.34 5.75
CA GLU A 25 13.85 1.06 5.76
C GLU A 25 14.06 1.75 4.40
N GLU A 26 15.18 1.44 3.75
CA GLU A 26 15.51 1.91 2.41
C GLU A 26 14.50 1.40 1.37
N ALA A 27 14.12 0.12 1.42
CA ALA A 27 13.13 -0.44 0.50
C ALA A 27 11.73 0.18 0.68
N ALA A 28 11.33 0.48 1.92
CA ALA A 28 10.07 1.17 2.20
C ALA A 28 10.09 2.61 1.69
N THR A 29 11.18 3.34 1.93
CA THR A 29 11.38 4.71 1.41
C THR A 29 11.34 4.73 -0.12
N GLN A 30 12.05 3.80 -0.77
CA GLN A 30 12.07 3.66 -2.23
C GLN A 30 10.67 3.36 -2.78
N LEU A 31 9.92 2.45 -2.16
CA LEU A 31 8.56 2.13 -2.59
C LEU A 31 7.65 3.36 -2.60
N VAL A 32 7.71 4.18 -1.55
CA VAL A 32 6.92 5.41 -1.45
C VAL A 32 7.35 6.41 -2.52
N GLN A 33 8.66 6.62 -2.68
CA GLN A 33 9.21 7.55 -3.67
C GLN A 33 8.82 7.13 -5.11
N GLU A 34 8.99 5.86 -5.46
CA GLU A 34 8.63 5.36 -6.78
C GLU A 34 7.13 5.47 -7.06
N THR A 35 6.29 5.19 -6.06
CA THR A 35 4.84 5.32 -6.20
C THR A 35 4.44 6.78 -6.40
N ALA A 36 5.01 7.70 -5.62
CA ALA A 36 4.78 9.13 -5.77
C ALA A 36 5.19 9.64 -7.16
N ASN A 37 6.39 9.27 -7.62
CA ASN A 37 6.89 9.64 -8.95
C ASN A 37 5.97 9.14 -10.06
N LYS A 38 5.54 7.87 -10.01
CA LYS A 38 4.63 7.29 -11.01
C LYS A 38 3.28 8.00 -11.06
N VAL A 39 2.73 8.38 -9.90
CA VAL A 39 1.46 9.11 -9.85
C VAL A 39 1.62 10.50 -10.45
N ILE A 40 2.65 11.26 -10.08
CA ILE A 40 2.91 12.60 -10.63
C ILE A 40 3.13 12.53 -12.14
N GLU A 41 3.97 11.60 -12.60
CA GLU A 41 4.28 11.42 -14.01
C GLU A 41 3.01 11.07 -14.80
N ALA A 42 2.17 10.15 -14.28
CA ALA A 42 0.90 9.81 -14.93
C ALA A 42 -0.07 11.01 -14.98
N ILE A 43 -0.14 11.82 -13.93
CA ILE A 43 -0.97 13.03 -13.91
C ILE A 43 -0.46 14.05 -14.93
N ALA A 44 0.84 14.32 -14.96
CA ALA A 44 1.47 15.24 -15.91
C ALA A 44 1.23 14.81 -17.37
N GLN A 45 1.35 13.50 -17.66
CA GLN A 45 1.12 12.96 -19.01
C GLN A 45 -0.35 13.02 -19.46
N ASN A 46 -1.29 13.04 -18.52
CA ASN A 46 -2.73 12.96 -18.79
C ASN A 46 -3.49 14.24 -18.38
N GLN A 47 -2.79 15.36 -18.14
CA GLN A 47 -3.37 16.61 -17.62
C GLN A 47 -4.60 17.09 -18.42
N ALA A 48 -4.51 17.12 -19.74
CA ALA A 48 -5.62 17.55 -20.60
C ALA A 48 -6.83 16.61 -20.52
N ALA A 49 -6.60 15.31 -20.33
CA ALA A 49 -7.67 14.32 -20.15
C ALA A 49 -8.35 14.49 -18.79
N ILE A 50 -7.56 14.69 -17.73
CA ILE A 50 -8.03 14.95 -16.36
C ILE A 50 -8.85 16.24 -16.29
N GLU A 51 -8.43 17.30 -17.00
CA GLU A 51 -9.17 18.57 -17.08
C GLU A 51 -10.52 18.43 -17.80
N SER A 52 -10.60 17.55 -18.80
CA SER A 52 -11.83 17.27 -19.53
C SER A 52 -12.76 16.30 -18.79
N ASP A 53 -12.20 15.34 -18.07
CA ASP A 53 -12.92 14.30 -17.34
C ASP A 53 -12.20 13.95 -16.02
N PRO A 54 -12.71 14.40 -14.87
CA PRO A 54 -12.16 14.06 -13.56
C PRO A 54 -12.12 12.57 -13.25
N GLU A 55 -12.89 11.72 -13.97
CA GLU A 55 -12.81 10.26 -13.80
C GLU A 55 -11.45 9.70 -14.23
N GLU A 56 -10.70 10.37 -15.11
CA GLU A 56 -9.37 9.89 -15.50
C GLU A 56 -8.35 9.94 -14.38
N LEU A 57 -8.48 10.93 -13.48
CA LEU A 57 -7.68 10.95 -12.26
C LEU A 57 -8.01 9.75 -11.36
N LEU A 58 -9.27 9.34 -11.28
CA LEU A 58 -9.69 8.19 -10.48
C LEU A 58 -9.04 6.90 -11.00
N LYS A 59 -8.91 6.73 -12.32
CA LYS A 59 -8.24 5.56 -12.91
C LYS A 59 -6.75 5.53 -12.55
N ILE A 60 -6.06 6.66 -12.67
CA ILE A 60 -4.63 6.76 -12.30
C ILE A 60 -4.44 6.38 -10.82
N VAL A 61 -5.31 6.90 -9.94
CA VAL A 61 -5.29 6.57 -8.51
C VAL A 61 -5.52 5.08 -8.31
N ASP A 62 -6.56 4.51 -8.91
CA ASP A 62 -6.94 3.10 -8.78
C ASP A 62 -5.84 2.14 -9.27
N GLU A 63 -5.13 2.47 -10.35
CA GLU A 63 -4.12 1.60 -10.95
C GLU A 63 -2.75 1.71 -10.28
N ILE A 64 -2.34 2.92 -9.89
CA ILE A 64 -0.97 3.18 -9.42
C ILE A 64 -0.90 3.26 -7.90
N LEU A 65 -1.80 4.03 -7.28
CA LEU A 65 -1.72 4.34 -5.86
C LEU A 65 -2.38 3.27 -5.01
N LEU A 66 -3.62 2.89 -5.32
CA LEU A 66 -4.41 2.04 -4.43
C LEU A 66 -3.86 0.63 -4.22
N PRO A 67 -3.17 -0.03 -5.16
CA PRO A 67 -2.53 -1.31 -4.91
C PRO A 67 -1.41 -1.25 -3.85
N ARG A 68 -0.96 -0.05 -3.48
CA ARG A 68 0.09 0.19 -2.48
C ARG A 68 -0.47 0.58 -1.11
N VAL A 69 -1.80 0.74 -0.98
CA VAL A 69 -2.46 1.22 0.24
C VAL A 69 -3.26 0.11 0.89
N ASP A 70 -3.00 -0.14 2.18
CA ASP A 70 -3.76 -1.08 3.00
C ASP A 70 -4.97 -0.40 3.63
N PHE A 71 -6.07 -0.35 2.87
CA PHE A 71 -7.33 0.23 3.33
C PHE A 71 -7.99 -0.55 4.46
N GLU A 72 -7.72 -1.85 4.60
CA GLU A 72 -8.23 -2.64 5.73
C GLU A 72 -7.56 -2.19 7.02
N ARG A 73 -6.22 -2.10 7.02
CA ARG A 73 -5.47 -1.60 8.18
C ARG A 73 -5.87 -0.17 8.52
N MET A 74 -5.97 0.71 7.53
CA MET A 74 -6.43 2.08 7.77
C MET A 74 -7.85 2.09 8.37
N SER A 75 -8.78 1.32 7.81
CA SER A 75 -10.15 1.24 8.31
C SER A 75 -10.21 0.73 9.75
N ARG A 76 -9.39 -0.27 10.08
CA ARG A 76 -9.27 -0.80 11.44
C ARG A 76 -8.76 0.27 12.41
N LEU A 77 -7.75 1.05 12.01
CA LEU A 77 -7.23 2.16 12.81
C LEU A 77 -8.28 3.27 13.00
N THR A 78 -9.00 3.63 11.94
CA THR A 78 -10.06 4.65 11.99
C THR A 78 -11.22 4.24 12.90
N LEU A 79 -11.66 2.98 12.82
CA LEU A 79 -12.79 2.48 13.62
C LEU A 79 -12.39 2.11 15.07
N GLY A 80 -11.12 1.82 15.32
CA GLY A 80 -10.61 1.40 16.63
C GLY A 80 -11.42 0.25 17.22
N ARG A 81 -11.88 0.40 18.46
CA ARG A 81 -12.70 -0.61 19.17
C ARG A 81 -13.98 -1.03 18.43
N HIS A 82 -14.51 -0.17 17.54
CA HIS A 82 -15.74 -0.45 16.80
C HIS A 82 -15.52 -1.48 15.69
N TRP A 83 -14.27 -1.64 15.20
CA TRP A 83 -13.91 -2.67 14.23
C TRP A 83 -14.31 -4.06 14.68
N ASN A 84 -13.96 -4.41 15.93
CA ASN A 84 -14.23 -5.72 16.50
C ASN A 84 -15.72 -6.00 16.70
N ARG A 85 -16.55 -4.96 16.77
CA ARG A 85 -18.02 -5.07 16.91
C ARG A 85 -18.75 -5.11 15.57
N ALA A 86 -18.11 -4.65 14.49
CA ALA A 86 -18.68 -4.67 13.15
C ALA A 86 -18.71 -6.10 12.60
N THR A 87 -19.82 -6.44 11.94
CA THR A 87 -19.92 -7.66 11.12
C THR A 87 -18.97 -7.60 9.94
N GLU A 88 -18.67 -8.75 9.34
CA GLU A 88 -17.83 -8.83 8.15
C GLU A 88 -18.37 -7.98 6.98
N GLN A 89 -19.70 -7.97 6.79
CA GLN A 89 -20.33 -7.15 5.77
C GLN A 89 -20.14 -5.64 6.07
N GLN A 90 -20.39 -5.21 7.31
CA GLN A 90 -20.18 -3.81 7.70
C GLN A 90 -18.73 -3.36 7.54
N ARG A 91 -17.76 -4.25 7.79
CA ARG A 91 -16.33 -3.94 7.57
C ARG A 91 -16.04 -3.74 6.08
N ARG A 92 -16.54 -4.62 5.22
CA ARG A 92 -16.40 -4.50 3.76
C ARG A 92 -17.02 -3.20 3.25
N ASP A 93 -18.25 -2.92 3.65
CA ASP A 93 -18.97 -1.72 3.24
C ASP A 93 -18.22 -0.46 3.70
N PHE A 94 -17.75 -0.45 4.96
CA PHE A 94 -16.96 0.66 5.47
C PHE A 94 -15.67 0.86 4.68
N ILE A 95 -14.90 -0.20 4.39
CA ILE A 95 -13.67 -0.10 3.60
C ILE A 95 -13.95 0.54 2.23
N ALA A 96 -15.01 0.07 1.55
CA ALA A 96 -15.37 0.56 0.22
C ALA A 96 -15.75 2.05 0.24
N GLU A 97 -16.62 2.45 1.17
CA GLU A 97 -17.05 3.84 1.32
C GLU A 97 -15.92 4.75 1.79
N PHE A 98 -15.07 4.27 2.70
CA PHE A 98 -13.93 5.02 3.19
C PHE A 98 -12.90 5.27 2.09
N ARG A 99 -12.60 4.26 1.26
CA ARG A 99 -11.79 4.42 0.06
C ARG A 99 -12.39 5.49 -0.86
N GLN A 100 -13.68 5.37 -1.21
CA GLN A 100 -14.33 6.30 -2.12
C GLN A 100 -14.31 7.74 -1.57
N LEU A 101 -14.55 7.91 -0.28
CA LEU A 101 -14.50 9.20 0.39
C LEU A 101 -13.11 9.83 0.29
N LEU A 102 -12.05 9.10 0.62
CA LEU A 102 -10.69 9.62 0.58
C LEU A 102 -10.28 10.03 -0.84
N VAL A 103 -10.56 9.18 -1.83
CA VAL A 103 -10.24 9.49 -3.22
C VAL A 103 -10.95 10.77 -3.67
N ARG A 104 -12.26 10.91 -3.40
CA ARG A 104 -13.02 12.12 -3.74
C ARG A 104 -12.53 13.37 -3.01
N THR A 105 -12.19 13.23 -1.73
CA THR A 105 -11.73 14.35 -0.90
C THR A 105 -10.40 14.92 -1.39
N TYR A 106 -9.50 14.06 -1.89
CA TYR A 106 -8.16 14.47 -2.31
C TYR A 106 -7.99 14.60 -3.83
N ALA A 107 -8.97 14.18 -4.64
CA ALA A 107 -8.92 14.27 -6.10
C ALA A 107 -8.53 15.67 -6.59
N GLY A 108 -9.15 16.73 -6.05
CA GLY A 108 -8.82 18.10 -6.46
C GLY A 108 -7.39 18.54 -6.10
N SER A 109 -6.80 17.98 -5.04
CA SER A 109 -5.39 18.24 -4.72
C SER A 109 -4.45 17.45 -5.62
N LEU A 110 -4.81 16.20 -5.93
CA LEU A 110 -4.04 15.32 -6.81
C LEU A 110 -3.98 15.88 -8.24
N SER A 111 -5.08 16.43 -8.79
CA SER A 111 -5.10 16.99 -10.14
C SER A 111 -4.11 18.14 -10.38
N ASN A 112 -3.59 18.76 -9.31
CA ASN A 112 -2.64 19.86 -9.37
C ASN A 112 -1.18 19.43 -9.16
N LEU A 113 -0.91 18.12 -9.07
CA LEU A 113 0.43 17.59 -8.79
C LEU A 113 1.35 17.49 -10.01
N GLY A 114 0.85 17.62 -11.24
CA GLY A 114 1.63 17.37 -12.45
C GLY A 114 2.94 18.18 -12.57
N ASP A 115 2.97 19.37 -11.96
CA ASP A 115 4.15 20.25 -11.97
C ASP A 115 4.95 20.23 -10.65
N GLN A 116 4.66 19.30 -9.74
CA GLN A 116 5.28 19.24 -8.40
C GLN A 116 6.38 18.19 -8.30
N GLU A 117 7.40 18.51 -7.50
CA GLU A 117 8.44 17.55 -7.09
C GLU A 117 8.13 17.02 -5.67
N ILE A 118 8.13 15.69 -5.51
CA ILE A 118 8.00 15.05 -4.19
C ILE A 118 9.35 14.47 -3.78
N VAL A 119 9.83 14.88 -2.61
CA VAL A 119 11.04 14.34 -1.97
C VAL A 119 10.64 13.58 -0.71
N VAL A 120 10.90 12.27 -0.67
CA VAL A 120 10.67 11.45 0.53
C VAL A 120 11.87 11.59 1.47
N VAL A 121 11.67 12.21 2.63
CA VAL A 121 12.73 12.57 3.59
C VAL A 121 13.18 11.42 4.52
N GLY A 122 13.06 10.17 4.06
CA GLY A 122 13.41 8.96 4.82
C GLY A 122 12.30 8.44 5.74
N THR A 123 12.49 7.25 6.29
CA THR A 123 11.54 6.58 7.19
C THR A 123 11.89 6.82 8.65
N ARG A 124 10.89 7.16 9.46
CA ARG A 124 10.92 6.87 10.90
C ARG A 124 10.14 5.58 11.10
N ALA A 125 10.81 4.49 11.48
CA ALA A 125 10.10 3.26 11.82
C ALA A 125 8.99 3.58 12.84
N GLY A 126 7.76 3.18 12.52
CA GLY A 126 6.70 3.17 13.52
C GLY A 126 7.15 2.24 14.62
N SER A 127 7.33 2.75 15.84
CA SER A 127 7.63 1.93 17.00
C SER A 127 6.55 0.87 17.11
N ASP A 128 6.92 -0.41 16.96
CA ASP A 128 6.13 -1.56 17.42
C ASP A 128 6.09 -1.56 18.96
N GLU A 129 5.66 -0.46 19.55
CA GLU A 129 5.44 -0.34 20.97
C GLU A 129 3.97 -0.65 21.19
N ASN A 130 3.73 -1.78 21.84
CA ASN A 130 2.42 -2.26 22.25
C ASN A 130 1.54 -1.12 22.77
N ASP A 131 0.42 -0.88 22.10
CA ASP A 131 -0.77 -0.22 22.66
C ASP A 131 -2.02 -0.97 22.14
#